data_AF-A0A5K4ENY6-F1
#
_entry.id   AF-A0A5K4ENY6-F1
#
_cell.length_a   1.000
_cell.length_b   1.000
_cell.length_c   1.000
_cell.angle_alpha   90.00
_cell.angle_beta   90.00
_cell.angle_gamma   90.00
#
_symmetry.space_group_name_H-M   'P 1'
#
loop_
_entity.id
_entity.type
_entity.pdbx_description
1 polymer ?
#
loop_
_entity_poly.entity_id
_entity_poly.type
_entity_poly.pdbx_seq_one_letter_code
_entity_poly.pdbx_strand_id
1 'polypeptide(L)'
;MTLYDRVLNTEMDISNSHATSISAFLLFYVIDYVLQSCQWSNKTMRNTYLFIRLRNYSLSIIHAFISGLSSLICLISYPDLVGNVINSENVFAYHIMGFATGYFVHDIYHNICGDVEIRSLEIILHHITVLTCFYVVSRYRILVCYVLLGLLMELNSIFLHARKLMILLNIDPESVAYRVNAIANISKSSGFLF
;
A
#
# COMPACT_ATOMS: atom_id res chain seq x y z
N MET A 1 -11.98 29.05 -15.98
CA MET A 1 -11.11 27.92 -16.34
C MET A 1 -11.62 27.37 -17.66
N THR A 2 -10.85 27.52 -18.74
CA THR A 2 -11.30 27.13 -20.08
C THR A 2 -11.26 25.61 -20.24
N LEU A 3 -12.03 25.05 -21.19
CA LEU A 3 -12.06 23.61 -21.47
C LEU A 3 -10.66 23.08 -21.84
N TYR A 4 -9.86 23.92 -22.50
CA TYR A 4 -8.46 23.65 -22.84
C TYR A 4 -7.55 23.58 -21.60
N ASP A 5 -7.67 24.53 -20.67
CA ASP A 5 -6.92 24.49 -19.40
C ASP A 5 -7.25 23.23 -18.59
N ARG A 6 -8.53 22.81 -18.60
CA ARG A 6 -8.95 21.60 -17.90
C ARG A 6 -8.32 20.36 -18.52
N VAL A 7 -8.32 20.23 -19.86
CA VAL A 7 -7.69 19.09 -20.56
C VAL A 7 -6.18 19.07 -20.37
N LEU A 8 -5.50 20.22 -20.51
CA LEU A 8 -4.05 20.31 -20.36
C LEU A 8 -3.60 19.96 -18.93
N ASN A 9 -4.31 20.49 -17.92
CA ASN A 9 -4.06 20.11 -16.52
C ASN A 9 -4.34 18.62 -16.30
N THR A 10 -5.30 18.03 -17.02
CA THR A 10 -5.60 16.60 -16.93
C THR A 10 -4.46 15.73 -17.47
N GLU A 11 -3.91 16.06 -18.63
CA GLU A 11 -2.79 15.30 -19.19
C GLU A 11 -1.53 15.44 -18.31
N MET A 12 -1.30 16.63 -17.76
CA MET A 12 -0.20 16.90 -16.85
C MET A 12 -0.35 16.16 -15.50
N ASP A 13 -1.54 16.16 -14.90
CA ASP A 13 -1.82 15.44 -13.65
C ASP A 13 -1.66 13.92 -13.81
N ILE A 14 -2.14 13.38 -14.93
CA ILE A 14 -2.02 11.95 -15.25
C ILE A 14 -0.56 11.59 -15.52
N SER A 15 0.18 12.42 -16.27
CA SER A 15 1.61 12.21 -16.52
C SER A 15 2.42 12.23 -15.22
N ASN A 16 2.15 13.18 -14.33
CA ASN A 16 2.78 13.26 -13.01
C ASN A 16 2.42 12.05 -12.13
N SER A 17 1.16 11.60 -12.15
CA SER A 17 0.75 10.39 -11.45
C SER A 17 1.47 9.13 -11.97
N HIS A 18 1.60 8.97 -13.29
CA HIS A 18 2.40 7.88 -13.86
C HIS A 18 3.88 7.96 -13.48
N ALA A 19 4.46 9.17 -13.50
CA ALA A 19 5.83 9.40 -13.06
C ALA A 19 6.03 9.02 -11.59
N THR A 20 5.10 9.41 -10.70
CA THR A 20 5.15 8.99 -9.29
C THR A 20 5.03 7.48 -9.14
N SER A 21 4.16 6.83 -9.91
CA SER A 21 3.99 5.37 -9.91
C SER A 21 5.27 4.64 -10.29
N ILE A 22 5.92 5.08 -11.38
CA ILE A 22 7.19 4.53 -11.84
C ILE A 22 8.29 4.78 -10.80
N SER A 23 8.36 5.98 -10.25
CA SER A 23 9.35 6.32 -9.22
C SER A 23 9.18 5.48 -7.95
N ALA A 24 7.93 5.23 -7.52
CA ALA A 24 7.62 4.41 -6.36
C ALA A 24 7.99 2.93 -6.64
N PHE A 25 7.63 2.40 -7.80
CA PHE A 25 8.02 1.05 -8.20
C PHE A 25 9.55 0.88 -8.16
N LEU A 26 10.30 1.82 -8.75
CA LEU A 26 11.77 1.80 -8.74
C LEU A 26 12.32 1.91 -7.32
N LEU A 27 11.75 2.76 -6.47
CA LEU A 27 12.14 2.89 -5.08
C LEU A 27 11.97 1.58 -4.32
N PHE A 28 10.79 0.95 -4.41
CA PHE A 28 10.55 -0.34 -3.75
C PHE A 28 11.45 -1.44 -4.31
N TYR A 29 11.68 -1.45 -5.62
CA TYR A 29 12.59 -2.41 -6.26
C TYR A 29 14.05 -2.23 -5.80
N VAL A 30 14.53 -0.99 -5.68
CA VAL A 30 15.89 -0.70 -5.19
C VAL A 30 16.02 -1.10 -3.72
N ILE A 31 15.02 -0.82 -2.88
CA ILE A 31 15.02 -1.26 -1.48
C ILE A 31 15.06 -2.80 -1.41
N ASP A 32 14.23 -3.48 -2.22
CA ASP A 32 14.20 -4.94 -2.29
C ASP A 32 15.56 -5.52 -2.70
N TYR A 33 16.20 -4.92 -3.71
CA TYR A 33 17.51 -5.31 -4.22
C TYR A 33 18.65 -5.08 -3.22
N VAL A 34 18.66 -3.93 -2.53
CA VAL A 34 19.66 -3.62 -1.49
C VAL A 34 19.53 -4.61 -0.33
N LEU A 35 18.31 -4.87 0.12
CA LEU A 35 18.04 -5.85 1.17
C LEU A 35 18.45 -7.26 0.75
N GLN A 36 18.24 -7.64 -0.52
CA GLN A 36 18.72 -8.92 -1.06
C GLN A 36 20.26 -9.00 -1.09
N SER A 37 20.93 -7.90 -1.48
CA SER A 37 22.39 -7.84 -1.60
C SER A 37 23.08 -7.96 -0.23
N CYS A 38 22.50 -7.37 0.82
CA CYS A 38 22.98 -7.54 2.20
C CYS A 38 22.83 -8.98 2.72
N GLN A 39 21.96 -9.80 2.12
CA GLN A 39 21.60 -11.14 2.63
C GLN A 39 22.40 -12.30 2.02
N TRP A 40 23.16 -12.09 0.93
CA TRP A 40 23.91 -13.17 0.26
C TRP A 40 24.87 -13.90 1.24
N SER A 41 25.36 -13.23 2.28
CA SER A 41 26.43 -13.73 3.17
C SER A 41 26.08 -14.93 4.08
N ASN A 42 24.81 -15.30 4.30
CA ASN A 42 24.42 -16.37 5.25
C ASN A 42 23.38 -17.34 4.64
N LYS A 43 23.83 -18.42 3.96
CA LYS A 43 22.92 -19.34 3.27
C LYS A 43 22.56 -20.59 4.07
N THR A 44 21.27 -20.71 4.41
CA THR A 44 20.56 -21.97 4.69
C THR A 44 19.17 -21.87 4.05
N MET A 45 18.73 -22.89 3.29
CA MET A 45 17.54 -22.82 2.43
C MET A 45 16.25 -22.41 3.17
N ARG A 46 16.06 -22.87 4.42
CA ARG A 46 14.93 -22.48 5.28
C ARG A 46 14.97 -21.00 5.69
N ASN A 47 16.16 -20.48 5.99
CA ASN A 47 16.33 -19.08 6.37
C ASN A 47 16.05 -18.16 5.18
N THR A 48 16.45 -18.54 3.96
CA THR A 48 16.18 -17.75 2.76
C THR A 48 14.69 -17.48 2.52
N TYR A 49 13.84 -18.50 2.64
CA TYR A 49 12.38 -18.34 2.47
C TYR A 49 11.76 -17.43 3.53
N LEU A 50 12.15 -17.60 4.81
CA LEU A 50 11.69 -16.75 5.91
C LEU A 50 12.10 -15.29 5.70
N PHE A 51 13.33 -15.04 5.24
CA PHE A 51 13.83 -13.69 4.99
C PHE A 51 13.14 -13.00 3.81
N ILE A 52 12.83 -13.73 2.74
CA ILE A 52 12.05 -13.20 1.60
C ILE A 52 10.67 -12.73 2.09
N ARG A 53 9.97 -13.57 2.86
CA ARG A 53 8.66 -13.20 3.44
C ARG A 53 8.74 -12.02 4.41
N LEU A 54 9.77 -11.99 5.25
CA LEU A 54 10.00 -10.88 6.18
C LEU A 54 10.16 -9.55 5.44
N ARG A 55 10.91 -9.56 4.34
CA ARG A 55 11.11 -8.39 3.50
C ARG A 55 9.79 -7.90 2.90
N ASN A 56 8.99 -8.80 2.33
CA ASN A 56 7.69 -8.43 1.74
C ASN A 56 6.75 -7.81 2.77
N TYR A 57 6.65 -8.42 3.96
CA TYR A 57 5.85 -7.84 5.05
C TYR A 57 6.39 -6.50 5.54
N SER A 58 7.71 -6.31 5.53
CA SER A 58 8.32 -5.03 5.93
C SER A 58 7.98 -3.93 4.90
N LEU A 59 8.10 -4.24 3.61
CA LEU A 59 7.75 -3.32 2.53
C LEU A 59 6.26 -2.97 2.55
N SER A 60 5.39 -3.94 2.84
CA SER A 60 3.95 -3.72 2.95
C SER A 60 3.57 -2.81 4.11
N ILE A 61 4.24 -2.98 5.26
CA ILE A 61 4.07 -2.11 6.43
C ILE A 61 4.52 -0.68 6.12
N ILE A 62 5.69 -0.51 5.48
CA ILE A 62 6.22 0.80 5.12
C ILE A 62 5.29 1.50 4.13
N HIS A 63 4.83 0.77 3.11
CA HIS A 63 3.89 1.29 2.13
C HIS A 63 2.61 1.79 2.83
N ALA A 64 1.92 0.92 3.57
CA ALA A 64 0.66 1.25 4.20
C ALA A 64 0.81 2.42 5.18
N PHE A 65 1.93 2.50 5.91
CA PHE A 65 2.21 3.61 6.82
C PHE A 65 2.33 4.94 6.08
N ILE A 66 3.12 4.97 5.00
CA ILE A 66 3.35 6.20 4.21
C ILE A 66 2.07 6.60 3.46
N SER A 67 1.42 5.66 2.76
CA SER A 67 0.23 5.94 1.96
C SER A 67 -0.95 6.34 2.85
N GLY A 68 -1.13 5.67 4.00
CA GLY A 68 -2.18 5.98 4.96
C GLY A 68 -1.97 7.31 5.68
N LEU A 69 -0.75 7.60 6.16
CA LEU A 69 -0.46 8.88 6.81
C LEU A 69 -0.58 10.05 5.82
N SER A 70 -0.10 9.86 4.58
CA SER A 70 -0.26 10.87 3.52
C SER A 70 -1.73 11.09 3.17
N SER A 71 -2.54 10.02 3.13
CA SER A 71 -3.98 10.10 2.91
C SER A 71 -4.69 10.86 4.03
N LEU A 72 -4.31 10.60 5.29
CA LEU A 72 -4.85 11.32 6.44
C LEU A 72 -4.52 12.82 6.37
N ILE A 73 -3.25 13.15 6.09
CA ILE A 73 -2.81 14.55 5.94
C ILE A 73 -3.59 15.23 4.80
N CYS A 74 -3.79 14.53 3.67
CA CYS A 74 -4.55 15.04 2.53
C CYS A 74 -6.01 15.35 2.90
N LEU A 75 -6.69 14.41 3.58
CA LEU A 75 -8.10 14.58 3.98
C LEU A 75 -8.28 15.71 5.00
N ILE A 76 -7.33 15.91 5.92
CA ILE A 76 -7.37 17.01 6.89
C ILE A 76 -7.07 18.35 6.23
N SER A 77 -6.08 18.40 5.33
CA SER A 77 -5.63 19.64 4.70
C SER A 77 -6.63 20.17 3.66
N TYR A 78 -7.42 19.29 3.05
CA TYR A 78 -8.37 19.61 1.99
C TYR A 78 -9.79 19.13 2.36
N PRO A 79 -10.51 19.87 3.23
CA PRO A 79 -11.85 19.48 3.68
C PRO A 79 -12.86 19.41 2.53
N ASP A 80 -12.59 20.11 1.41
CA ASP A 80 -13.39 20.03 0.19
C ASP A 80 -13.49 18.60 -0.38
N LEU A 81 -12.47 17.76 -0.13
CA LEU A 81 -12.49 16.33 -0.50
C LEU A 81 -13.57 15.55 0.25
N VAL A 82 -13.82 15.92 1.50
CA VAL A 82 -14.84 15.28 2.35
C VAL A 82 -16.21 15.93 2.11
N GLY A 83 -16.25 17.24 1.86
CA GLY A 83 -17.48 17.95 1.55
C GLY A 83 -18.13 17.53 0.24
N ASN A 84 -17.32 17.19 -0.78
CA ASN A 84 -17.81 16.82 -2.12
C ASN A 84 -17.16 15.53 -2.66
N VAL A 85 -17.26 14.45 -1.88
CA VAL A 85 -16.63 13.12 -2.10
C VAL A 85 -16.61 12.61 -3.55
N ILE A 86 -17.65 12.93 -4.34
CA ILE A 86 -17.80 12.45 -5.73
C ILE A 86 -16.94 13.26 -6.71
N ASN A 87 -16.97 14.59 -6.64
CA ASN A 87 -16.44 15.49 -7.68
C ASN A 87 -15.20 16.27 -7.23
N SER A 88 -14.89 16.28 -5.95
CA SER A 88 -13.70 16.92 -5.43
C SER A 88 -12.45 16.12 -5.80
N GLU A 89 -11.42 16.81 -6.26
CA GLU A 89 -10.16 16.20 -6.62
C GLU A 89 -8.98 17.02 -6.11
N ASN A 90 -7.83 16.36 -6.00
CA ASN A 90 -6.60 17.03 -5.57
C ASN A 90 -5.39 16.36 -6.22
N VAL A 91 -4.47 17.18 -6.74
CA VAL A 91 -3.22 16.73 -7.34
C VAL A 91 -2.39 15.89 -6.35
N PHE A 92 -2.35 16.28 -5.08
CA PHE A 92 -1.66 15.53 -4.03
C PHE A 92 -2.26 14.14 -3.82
N ALA A 93 -3.58 14.00 -3.95
CA ALA A 93 -4.26 12.70 -3.86
C ALA A 93 -3.86 11.76 -5.01
N TYR A 94 -3.66 12.29 -6.22
CA TYR A 94 -3.15 11.51 -7.35
C TYR A 94 -1.69 11.07 -7.16
N HIS A 95 -0.86 11.87 -6.49
CA HIS A 95 0.51 11.46 -6.14
C HIS A 95 0.53 10.33 -5.11
N ILE A 96 -0.35 10.39 -4.10
CA ILE A 96 -0.53 9.31 -3.12
C ILE A 96 -1.03 8.03 -3.81
N MET A 97 -2.00 8.17 -4.70
CA MET A 97 -2.53 7.07 -5.51
C MET A 97 -1.42 6.44 -6.37
N GLY A 98 -0.64 7.26 -7.08
CA GLY A 98 0.47 6.78 -7.89
C GLY A 98 1.54 6.06 -7.06
N PHE A 99 1.90 6.61 -5.89
CA PHE A 99 2.80 5.93 -4.95
C PHE A 99 2.28 4.54 -4.55
N ALA A 100 0.98 4.43 -4.26
CA ALA A 100 0.35 3.16 -3.94
C ALA A 100 0.26 2.19 -5.12
N THR A 101 -0.07 2.69 -6.32
CA THR A 101 -0.03 1.92 -7.57
C THR A 101 1.34 1.28 -7.80
N GLY A 102 2.42 2.07 -7.65
CA GLY A 102 3.79 1.57 -7.83
C GLY A 102 4.14 0.44 -6.86
N TYR A 103 3.73 0.58 -5.59
CA TYR A 103 3.90 -0.48 -4.59
C TYR A 103 3.10 -1.74 -4.93
N PHE A 104 1.80 -1.63 -5.26
CA PHE A 104 0.98 -2.82 -5.53
C PHE A 104 1.48 -3.60 -6.74
N VAL A 105 1.96 -2.91 -7.78
CA VAL A 105 2.59 -3.56 -8.94
C VAL A 105 3.87 -4.30 -8.52
N HIS A 106 4.71 -3.68 -7.67
CA HIS A 106 5.89 -4.34 -7.11
C HIS A 106 5.53 -5.59 -6.28
N ASP A 107 4.53 -5.49 -5.40
CA ASP A 107 4.09 -6.61 -4.56
C ASP A 107 3.52 -7.77 -5.39
N ILE A 108 2.70 -7.48 -6.41
CA ILE A 108 2.20 -8.50 -7.34
C ILE A 108 3.37 -9.15 -8.09
N TYR A 109 4.30 -8.36 -8.63
CA TYR A 109 5.47 -8.89 -9.34
C TYR A 109 6.30 -9.81 -8.44
N HIS A 110 6.60 -9.37 -7.22
CA HIS A 110 7.37 -10.15 -6.27
C HIS A 110 6.65 -11.44 -5.86
N ASN A 111 5.34 -11.39 -5.62
CA ASN A 111 4.56 -12.58 -5.27
C ASN A 111 4.40 -13.58 -6.43
N ILE A 112 4.34 -13.11 -7.69
CA ILE A 112 4.30 -13.98 -8.88
C ILE A 112 5.65 -14.63 -9.15
N CYS A 113 6.76 -13.92 -8.92
CA CYS A 113 8.10 -14.47 -9.05
C CYS A 113 8.49 -15.42 -7.90
N GLY A 114 7.72 -15.42 -6.80
CA GLY A 114 7.83 -16.40 -5.72
C GLY A 114 6.95 -17.64 -5.93
N ASP A 115 7.14 -18.66 -5.10
CA ASP A 115 6.23 -19.82 -5.09
C ASP A 115 4.84 -19.37 -4.61
N VAL A 116 3.87 -19.39 -5.53
CA VAL A 116 2.50 -18.94 -5.28
C VAL A 116 1.76 -19.96 -4.42
N GLU A 117 1.50 -19.62 -3.17
CA GLU A 117 0.58 -20.34 -2.29
C GLU A 117 -0.88 -19.87 -2.53
N ILE A 118 -1.87 -20.71 -2.26
CA ILE A 118 -3.31 -20.34 -2.36
C ILE A 118 -3.62 -19.08 -1.54
N ARG A 119 -2.98 -18.95 -0.36
CA ARG A 119 -3.14 -17.77 0.50
C ARG A 119 -2.56 -16.49 -0.11
N SER A 120 -1.52 -16.58 -0.95
CA SER A 120 -1.01 -15.42 -1.67
C SER A 120 -1.91 -15.00 -2.83
N LEU A 121 -2.69 -15.92 -3.42
CA LEU A 121 -3.64 -15.57 -4.49
C LEU A 121 -4.75 -14.63 -4.01
N GLU A 122 -5.29 -14.84 -2.81
CA GLU A 122 -6.30 -13.94 -2.23
C GLU A 122 -5.80 -12.49 -2.15
N ILE A 123 -4.54 -12.31 -1.73
CA ILE A 123 -3.90 -11.00 -1.61
C ILE A 123 -3.63 -10.39 -2.98
N ILE A 124 -3.15 -11.19 -3.95
CA ILE A 124 -2.93 -10.73 -5.33
C ILE A 124 -4.25 -10.28 -5.96
N LEU A 125 -5.33 -11.04 -5.81
CA LEU A 125 -6.66 -10.68 -6.33
C LEU A 125 -7.19 -9.41 -5.68
N HIS A 126 -6.95 -9.23 -4.38
CA HIS A 126 -7.25 -7.98 -3.70
C HIS A 126 -6.49 -6.80 -4.32
N HIS A 127 -5.16 -6.90 -4.50
CA HIS A 127 -4.36 -5.85 -5.12
C HIS A 127 -4.78 -5.55 -6.57
N ILE A 128 -5.14 -6.57 -7.37
CA ILE A 128 -5.68 -6.37 -8.73
C ILE A 128 -6.99 -5.58 -8.68
N THR A 129 -7.87 -5.88 -7.71
CA THR A 129 -9.14 -5.17 -7.54
C THR A 129 -8.90 -3.70 -7.17
N VAL A 130 -7.98 -3.42 -6.25
CA VAL A 130 -7.59 -2.06 -5.85
C VAL A 130 -6.97 -1.30 -7.02
N LEU A 131 -6.06 -1.91 -7.77
CA LEU A 131 -5.45 -1.31 -8.96
C LEU A 131 -6.49 -0.98 -10.05
N THR A 132 -7.47 -1.86 -10.24
CA THR A 132 -8.57 -1.62 -11.18
C THR A 132 -9.41 -0.42 -10.75
N CYS A 133 -9.71 -0.31 -9.44
CA CYS A 133 -10.40 0.85 -8.87
C CYS A 133 -9.60 2.15 -9.10
N PHE A 134 -8.29 2.14 -8.83
CA PHE A 134 -7.43 3.30 -9.03
C PHE A 134 -7.38 3.72 -10.51
N TYR A 135 -7.32 2.76 -11.43
CA TYR A 135 -7.38 3.04 -12.86
C TYR A 135 -8.70 3.73 -13.26
N VAL A 136 -9.84 3.23 -12.78
CA VAL A 136 -11.16 3.84 -13.03
C VAL A 136 -11.21 5.26 -12.46
N VAL A 137 -10.80 5.46 -11.20
CA VAL A 137 -10.78 6.78 -10.56
C VAL A 137 -9.85 7.75 -11.28
N SER A 138 -8.67 7.30 -11.70
CA SER A 138 -7.75 8.12 -12.49
C SER A 138 -8.32 8.47 -13.87
N ARG A 139 -9.09 7.57 -14.48
CA ARG A 139 -9.64 7.77 -15.82
C ARG A 139 -10.84 8.72 -15.83
N TYR A 140 -11.71 8.63 -14.82
CA TYR A 140 -12.95 9.40 -14.72
C TYR A 140 -12.84 10.62 -13.79
N ARG A 141 -11.76 10.74 -13.01
CA ARG A 141 -11.50 11.83 -12.05
C ARG A 141 -12.62 12.06 -11.03
N ILE A 142 -13.30 10.99 -10.67
CA ILE A 142 -14.37 10.98 -9.65
C ILE A 142 -13.98 10.05 -8.51
N LEU A 143 -14.56 10.27 -7.32
CA LEU A 143 -14.37 9.40 -6.15
C LEU A 143 -12.92 9.35 -5.62
N VAL A 144 -12.14 10.42 -5.84
CA VAL A 144 -10.74 10.53 -5.34
C VAL A 144 -10.70 10.40 -3.81
N CYS A 145 -11.68 10.95 -3.11
CA CYS A 145 -11.80 10.84 -1.66
C CYS A 145 -11.98 9.38 -1.20
N TYR A 146 -12.71 8.54 -1.94
CA TYR A 146 -12.84 7.12 -1.63
C TYR A 146 -11.52 6.37 -1.73
N VAL A 147 -10.65 6.74 -2.68
CA VAL A 147 -9.31 6.15 -2.78
C VAL A 147 -8.47 6.49 -1.55
N LEU A 148 -8.49 7.74 -1.08
CA LEU A 148 -7.77 8.14 0.12
C LEU A 148 -8.29 7.42 1.37
N LEU A 149 -9.62 7.27 1.49
CA LEU A 149 -10.21 6.50 2.59
C LEU A 149 -9.86 5.01 2.51
N GLY A 150 -9.80 4.44 1.30
CA GLY A 150 -9.34 3.08 1.08
C GLY A 150 -7.89 2.87 1.54
N LEU A 151 -6.99 3.77 1.15
CA LEU A 151 -5.59 3.75 1.60
C LEU A 151 -5.47 3.97 3.13
N LEU A 152 -6.35 4.77 3.72
CA LEU A 152 -6.40 4.93 5.17
C LEU A 152 -6.82 3.63 5.87
N MET A 153 -7.77 2.88 5.29
CA MET A 153 -8.19 1.57 5.80
C MET A 153 -7.08 0.51 5.73
N GLU A 154 -6.13 0.65 4.81
CA GLU A 154 -4.95 -0.20 4.76
C GLU A 154 -4.00 0.00 5.95
N LEU A 155 -4.06 1.13 6.67
CA LEU A 155 -3.35 1.23 7.96
C LEU A 155 -3.81 0.15 8.95
N ASN A 156 -5.09 -0.24 8.90
CA ASN A 156 -5.61 -1.30 9.76
C ASN A 156 -5.16 -2.71 9.32
N SER A 157 -4.59 -2.86 8.11
CA SER A 157 -4.00 -4.12 7.65
C SER A 157 -2.52 -4.25 8.09
N ILE A 158 -1.85 -3.14 8.45
CA ILE A 158 -0.50 -3.13 9.06
C ILE A 158 -0.43 -4.06 10.26
N PHE A 159 -1.41 -3.99 11.18
CA PHE A 159 -1.44 -4.83 12.38
C PHE A 159 -1.54 -6.32 12.04
N LEU A 160 -2.25 -6.67 10.96
CA LEU A 160 -2.34 -8.05 10.46
C LEU A 160 -1.01 -8.53 9.86
N HIS A 161 -0.33 -7.68 9.09
CA HIS A 161 1.00 -8.00 8.53
C HIS A 161 2.08 -8.04 9.60
N ALA A 162 2.08 -7.12 10.55
CA ALA A 162 2.96 -7.12 11.72
C ALA A 162 2.76 -8.39 12.56
N ARG A 163 1.52 -8.90 12.68
CA ARG A 163 1.26 -10.17 13.37
C ARG A 163 1.92 -11.34 12.67
N LYS A 164 1.76 -11.42 11.35
CA LYS A 164 2.39 -12.47 10.52
C LYS A 164 3.92 -12.38 10.60
N LEU A 165 4.47 -11.17 10.60
CA LEU A 165 5.91 -10.92 10.74
C LEU A 165 6.44 -11.44 12.08
N MET A 166 5.76 -11.15 13.20
CA MET A 166 6.18 -11.62 14.52
C MET A 166 6.08 -13.13 14.69
N ILE A 167 5.04 -13.75 14.10
CA ILE A 167 4.91 -15.22 14.05
C ILE A 167 6.05 -15.82 13.23
N LEU A 168 6.43 -15.20 12.11
CA LEU A 168 7.49 -15.66 11.22
C LEU A 168 8.88 -15.56 11.87
N LEU A 169 9.10 -14.52 12.67
CA LEU A 169 10.33 -14.28 13.43
C LEU A 169 10.43 -15.10 14.73
N ASN A 170 9.40 -15.90 15.06
CA ASN A 170 9.31 -16.67 16.29
C ASN A 170 9.59 -15.82 17.55
N ILE A 171 9.12 -14.56 17.53
CA ILE A 171 9.28 -13.64 18.65
C ILE A 171 8.44 -14.15 19.82
N ASP A 172 9.05 -14.17 21.02
CA ASP A 172 8.37 -14.64 22.21
C ASP A 172 7.03 -13.90 22.44
N PRO A 173 5.95 -14.63 22.75
CA PRO A 173 4.62 -14.06 22.96
C PRO A 173 4.55 -13.07 24.15
N GLU A 174 5.57 -13.05 24.99
CA GLU A 174 5.75 -12.12 26.11
C GLU A 174 6.29 -10.74 25.69
N SER A 175 6.76 -10.58 24.44
CA SER A 175 7.30 -9.29 24.01
C SER A 175 6.21 -8.22 23.93
N VAL A 176 6.55 -6.99 24.32
CA VAL A 176 5.65 -5.82 24.29
C VAL A 176 5.07 -5.61 22.88
N ALA A 177 5.85 -5.88 21.83
CA ALA A 177 5.40 -5.79 20.45
C ALA A 177 4.27 -6.79 20.12
N TYR A 178 4.35 -8.02 20.62
CA TYR A 178 3.32 -9.03 20.43
C TYR A 178 2.01 -8.66 21.16
N ARG A 179 2.12 -8.16 22.39
CA ARG A 179 0.98 -7.72 23.19
C ARG A 179 0.27 -6.49 22.62
N VAL A 180 1.01 -5.48 22.16
CA VAL A 180 0.45 -4.28 21.52
C VAL A 180 -0.31 -4.66 20.25
N ASN A 181 0.26 -5.53 19.43
CA ASN A 181 -0.40 -5.97 18.19
C ASN A 181 -1.61 -6.89 18.45
N ALA A 182 -1.58 -7.71 19.51
CA ALA A 182 -2.71 -8.52 19.92
C ALA A 182 -3.90 -7.64 20.36
N ILE A 183 -3.65 -6.57 21.11
CA ILE A 183 -4.67 -5.60 21.53
C ILE A 183 -5.26 -4.85 20.32
N ALA A 184 -4.41 -4.39 19.39
CA ALA A 184 -4.84 -3.72 18.15
C ALA A 184 -5.64 -4.64 17.19
N ASN A 185 -5.47 -5.97 17.31
CA ASN A 185 -6.24 -6.92 16.52
C ASN A 185 -7.58 -7.30 17.18
N ILE A 186 -7.65 -7.28 18.53
CA ILE A 186 -8.89 -7.53 19.28
C ILE A 186 -9.90 -6.39 19.10
N SER A 187 -9.45 -5.14 18.98
CA SER A 187 -10.34 -4.01 18.65
C SER A 187 -11.05 -4.19 17.29
N LYS A 188 -10.48 -5.01 16.39
CA LYS A 188 -11.09 -5.37 15.10
C LYS A 188 -12.20 -6.42 15.26
N SER A 189 -12.04 -7.36 16.20
CA SER A 189 -13.03 -8.41 16.49
C SER A 189 -14.28 -7.88 17.22
N SER A 190 -14.17 -6.75 17.90
CA SER A 190 -15.27 -6.16 18.68
C SER A 190 -15.95 -4.97 17.98
N GLY A 191 -15.49 -4.58 16.79
CA GLY A 191 -15.70 -3.22 16.29
C GLY A 191 -16.46 -3.02 14.98
N PHE A 192 -16.57 -3.98 14.05
CA PHE A 192 -17.30 -3.74 12.79
C PHE A 192 -17.78 -5.04 12.14
N LEU A 193 -19.02 -5.42 12.52
CA LEU A 193 -19.94 -6.07 11.59
C LEU A 193 -20.39 -4.98 10.62
N PHE A 194 -19.90 -4.99 9.39
CA PHE A 194 -20.62 -4.72 8.13
C PHE A 194 -19.70 -5.07 6.96
#